data_AF-A0A962ADS8-F1
#
_entry.id   AF-A0A962ADS8-F1
#
_cell.length_a   1.000
_cell.length_b   1.000
_cell.length_c   1.000
_cell.angle_alpha   90.00
_cell.angle_beta   90.00
_cell.angle_gamma   90.00
#
_symmetry.space_group_name_H-M   'P 1'
#
loop_
_entity.id
_entity.type
_entity.pdbx_description
1 polymer ?
#
loop_
_entity_poly.entity_id
_entity_poly.type
_entity_poly.pdbx_seq_one_letter_code
_entity_poly.pdbx_strand_id
1 'polypeptide(L)'
;ERQRRMKPLRAAALAAGERVVRTRYGVDDETCTGDHSCIRLSGCPTLTVKTSSDPLKSDPVAHVTNGCVGCGLCGEAAHAATLCPSFYRAEIISNPSGFDRFKARLRRIFVKAA
;
A
#
# COMPACT_ATOMS: atom_id res chain seq x y z
N GLU A 1 7.15 -11.06 -12.55
CA GLU A 1 6.59 -10.89 -13.92
C GLU A 1 5.40 -9.92 -14.00
N ARG A 2 4.34 -10.09 -13.18
CA ARG A 2 3.13 -9.24 -13.18
C ARG A 2 3.42 -7.73 -13.05
N GLN A 3 4.41 -7.33 -12.25
CA GLN A 3 4.83 -5.93 -12.13
C GLN A 3 5.35 -5.33 -13.44
N ARG A 4 6.13 -6.08 -14.22
CA ARG A 4 6.68 -5.62 -15.49
C ARG A 4 5.58 -5.42 -16.54
N ARG A 5 4.55 -6.27 -16.51
CA ARG A 5 3.39 -6.16 -17.42
C ARG A 5 2.43 -5.02 -17.05
N MET A 6 2.15 -4.84 -15.75
CA MET A 6 1.16 -3.84 -15.28
C MET A 6 1.66 -2.39 -15.35
N LYS A 7 2.97 -2.16 -15.20
CA LYS A 7 3.56 -0.82 -15.21
C LYS A 7 3.33 -0.06 -16.54
N PRO A 8 3.62 -0.61 -17.73
CA PRO A 8 3.39 0.09 -19.00
C PRO A 8 1.90 0.29 -19.30
N LEU A 9 1.05 -0.70 -19.05
CA LEU A 9 -0.40 -0.59 -19.27
C LEU A 9 -1.02 0.56 -18.46
N ARG A 10 -0.62 0.68 -17.19
CA ARG A 10 -1.09 1.79 -16.35
C ARG A 10 -0.53 3.14 -16.79
N ALA A 11 0.73 3.18 -17.23
CA ALA A 11 1.31 4.42 -17.76
C ALA A 11 0.55 4.92 -19.00
N ALA A 12 0.17 4.01 -19.90
CA ALA A 12 -0.66 4.33 -21.07
C ALA A 12 -2.04 4.84 -20.66
N ALA A 13 -2.75 4.17 -19.75
CA ALA A 13 -4.05 4.61 -19.25
C ALA A 13 -3.99 5.99 -18.56
N LEU A 14 -2.93 6.24 -17.78
CA LEU A 14 -2.68 7.55 -17.18
C LEU A 14 -2.47 8.64 -18.23
N ALA A 15 -1.71 8.35 -19.29
CA ALA A 15 -1.48 9.27 -20.41
C ALA A 15 -2.75 9.54 -21.21
N ALA A 16 -3.65 8.55 -21.32
CA ALA A 16 -4.97 8.70 -21.94
C ALA A 16 -5.98 9.48 -21.08
N GLY A 17 -5.61 9.93 -19.87
CA GLY A 17 -6.51 10.65 -18.97
C GLY A 17 -7.55 9.76 -18.29
N GLU A 18 -7.42 8.44 -18.39
CA GLU A 18 -8.36 7.50 -17.80
C GLU A 18 -8.25 7.49 -16.28
N ARG A 19 -9.37 7.20 -15.61
CA ARG A 19 -9.41 7.00 -14.16
C ARG A 19 -8.72 5.68 -13.82
N VAL A 20 -7.53 5.77 -13.22
CA VAL A 20 -6.74 4.59 -12.83
C VAL A 20 -6.77 4.42 -11.32
N VAL A 21 -7.22 3.24 -10.86
CA VAL A 21 -7.15 2.84 -9.45
C VAL A 21 -5.99 1.86 -9.28
N ARG A 22 -5.05 2.19 -8.40
CA ARG A 22 -3.94 1.32 -8.02
C ARG A 22 -4.03 0.97 -6.55
N THR A 23 -4.12 -0.31 -6.25
CA THR A 23 -3.95 -0.82 -4.88
C THR A 23 -2.50 -0.62 -4.43
N ARG A 24 -2.32 -0.08 -3.23
CA ARG A 24 -1.03 -0.04 -2.53
C ARG A 24 -1.21 -0.75 -1.20
N TYR A 25 -0.31 -1.69 -0.93
CA TYR A 25 -0.21 -2.29 0.39
C TYR A 25 0.78 -1.49 1.22
N GLY A 26 0.48 -1.35 2.50
CA GLY A 26 1.35 -0.72 3.48
C GLY A 26 1.41 -1.57 4.74
N VAL A 27 2.39 -1.23 5.58
CA VAL A 27 2.58 -1.81 6.90
C VAL A 27 2.50 -0.65 7.87
N ASP A 28 1.68 -0.81 8.90
CA ASP A 28 1.53 0.14 9.99
C ASP A 28 2.72 0.05 10.95
N ASP A 29 3.36 1.19 11.23
CA ASP A 29 4.60 1.28 12.00
C ASP A 29 4.38 0.95 13.48
N GLU A 30 3.23 1.41 14.00
CA GLU A 30 2.85 1.24 15.40
C GLU A 30 2.58 -0.23 15.71
N THR A 31 1.84 -0.91 14.82
CA THR A 31 1.44 -2.31 15.00
C THR A 31 2.53 -3.31 14.60
N CYS A 32 3.41 -2.97 13.66
CA CYS A 32 4.41 -3.93 13.14
C CYS A 32 5.44 -4.31 14.20
N THR A 33 5.47 -5.58 14.57
CA THR A 33 6.41 -6.16 15.51
C THR A 33 6.79 -7.57 15.08
N GLY A 34 7.87 -8.12 15.63
CA GLY A 34 8.28 -9.51 15.42
C GLY A 34 9.36 -9.69 14.36
N ASP A 35 9.34 -10.86 13.71
CA ASP A 35 10.46 -11.40 12.93
C ASP A 35 10.53 -10.91 11.48
N HIS A 36 9.56 -10.11 11.04
CA HIS A 36 9.44 -9.61 9.66
C HIS A 36 9.47 -10.73 8.61
N SER A 37 8.98 -11.93 8.96
CA SER A 37 8.90 -13.09 8.05
C SER A 37 8.11 -12.80 6.77
N CYS A 38 7.21 -11.81 6.80
CA CYS A 38 6.47 -11.32 5.64
C CYS A 38 7.37 -10.95 4.45
N ILE A 39 8.59 -10.46 4.68
CA ILE A 39 9.56 -10.11 3.62
C ILE A 39 9.96 -11.36 2.83
N ARG A 40 10.33 -12.42 3.55
CA ARG A 40 10.75 -13.70 2.97
C ARG A 40 9.58 -14.45 2.34
N LEU A 41 8.46 -14.53 3.06
CA LEU A 41 7.25 -15.25 2.62
C LEU A 41 6.65 -14.63 1.35
N SER A 42 6.68 -13.30 1.23
CA SER A 42 6.08 -12.61 0.09
C SER A 42 6.98 -12.61 -1.15
N GLY A 43 8.31 -12.68 -0.98
CA GLY A 43 9.27 -12.49 -2.09
C GLY A 43 9.10 -11.17 -2.85
N CYS A 44 8.53 -10.15 -2.19
CA CYS A 44 8.16 -8.89 -2.83
C CYS A 44 9.38 -7.97 -2.90
N PRO A 45 9.85 -7.57 -4.10
CA PRO A 45 11.07 -6.77 -4.23
C PRO A 45 10.94 -5.35 -3.66
N THR A 46 9.72 -4.92 -3.32
CA THR A 46 9.42 -3.59 -2.77
C THR A 46 9.03 -3.63 -1.30
N LEU A 47 9.04 -4.80 -0.66
CA LEU A 47 8.81 -4.95 0.78
C LEU A 47 10.17 -5.13 1.46
N THR A 48 10.56 -4.16 2.27
CA THR A 48 11.86 -4.09 2.95
C THR A 48 11.66 -3.73 4.42
N VAL A 49 12.73 -3.42 5.15
CA VAL A 49 12.69 -2.82 6.48
C VAL A 49 13.13 -1.36 6.46
N LYS A 50 12.66 -0.57 7.43
CA LYS A 50 13.14 0.77 7.76
C LYS A 50 13.31 0.89 9.28
N THR A 51 13.95 1.95 9.75
CA THR A 51 13.96 2.30 11.18
C THR A 51 12.55 2.66 11.63
N SER A 52 12.17 2.26 12.85
CA SER A 52 10.88 2.65 13.42
C SER A 52 10.78 4.17 13.58
N SER A 53 9.54 4.69 13.51
CA SER A 53 9.27 6.07 13.90
C SER A 53 9.29 6.31 15.41
N ASP A 54 9.16 5.26 16.24
CA ASP A 54 9.25 5.37 17.69
C ASP A 54 10.72 5.26 18.14
N PRO A 55 11.31 6.30 18.76
CA PRO A 55 12.69 6.27 19.23
C PRO A 55 12.95 5.24 20.35
N LEU A 56 11.92 4.74 21.02
CA LEU A 56 12.03 3.68 22.03
C LEU A 56 12.02 2.27 21.42
N LYS A 57 11.66 2.16 20.14
CA LYS A 57 11.56 0.88 19.44
C LYS A 57 12.87 0.56 18.73
N SER A 58 13.60 -0.43 19.25
CA SER A 58 14.87 -0.91 18.69
C SER A 58 14.68 -1.73 17.42
N ASP A 59 13.56 -2.45 17.32
CA ASP A 59 13.30 -3.31 16.17
C ASP A 59 12.94 -2.48 14.94
N PRO A 60 13.48 -2.83 13.77
CA PRO A 60 13.07 -2.18 12.53
C PRO A 60 11.61 -2.53 12.22
N VAL A 61 11.02 -1.81 11.27
CA VAL A 61 9.64 -2.00 10.85
C VAL A 61 9.62 -2.38 9.38
N ALA A 62 8.81 -3.37 9.02
CA ALA A 62 8.55 -3.67 7.62
C ALA A 62 7.94 -2.46 6.90
N HIS A 63 8.37 -2.22 5.68
CA HIS A 63 8.01 -1.05 4.90
C HIS A 63 7.91 -1.36 3.41
N VAL A 64 6.82 -0.89 2.81
CA VAL A 64 6.59 -0.99 1.38
C VAL A 64 7.05 0.29 0.69
N THR A 65 8.10 0.17 -0.13
CA THR A 65 8.69 1.30 -0.84
C THR A 65 7.74 1.89 -1.90
N ASN A 66 8.02 3.12 -2.33
CA ASN A 66 7.24 3.82 -3.36
C ASN A 66 7.26 3.12 -4.73
N GLY A 67 8.17 2.17 -4.94
CA GLY A 67 8.22 1.33 -6.14
C GLY A 67 7.12 0.27 -6.22
N CYS A 68 6.32 0.08 -5.17
CA CYS A 68 5.22 -0.88 -5.14
C CYS A 68 4.20 -0.61 -6.24
N VAL A 69 4.04 -1.54 -7.17
CA VAL A 69 3.07 -1.40 -8.27
C VAL A 69 1.69 -1.97 -7.94
N GLY A 70 1.46 -2.50 -6.74
CA GLY A 70 0.16 -3.11 -6.43
C GLY A 70 -0.13 -4.35 -7.25
N CYS A 71 0.82 -5.29 -7.30
CA CYS A 71 0.68 -6.55 -8.03
C CYS A 71 -0.15 -7.61 -7.29
N GLY A 72 -0.56 -7.34 -6.05
CA GLY A 72 -1.31 -8.29 -5.21
C GLY A 72 -0.42 -9.24 -4.41
N LEU A 73 0.85 -9.46 -4.79
CA LEU A 73 1.66 -10.57 -4.26
C LEU A 73 1.82 -10.59 -2.73
N CYS A 74 2.35 -9.52 -2.12
CA CYS A 74 2.50 -9.47 -0.66
C CYS A 74 1.17 -9.22 0.08
N GLY A 75 0.23 -8.54 -0.57
CA GLY A 75 -0.99 -8.08 0.07
C GLY A 75 -2.13 -9.08 0.05
N GLU A 76 -2.28 -9.88 -1.00
CA GLU A 76 -3.23 -11.00 -1.03
C GLU A 76 -2.77 -12.06 -0.02
N ALA A 77 -1.46 -12.36 0.06
CA ALA A 77 -0.92 -13.32 1.01
C ALA A 77 -1.03 -12.85 2.48
N ALA A 78 -0.66 -11.60 2.79
CA ALA A 78 -0.67 -11.10 4.17
C ALA A 78 -2.08 -10.72 4.67
N HIS A 79 -2.93 -10.18 3.80
CA HIS A 79 -4.26 -9.68 4.17
C HIS A 79 -5.32 -10.78 4.11
N ALA A 80 -5.29 -11.70 3.12
CA ALA A 80 -6.26 -12.78 3.04
C ALA A 80 -6.03 -13.89 4.08
N ALA A 81 -4.79 -14.05 4.55
CA ALA A 81 -4.47 -15.04 5.59
C ALA A 81 -4.43 -14.45 7.01
N THR A 82 -4.75 -13.16 7.18
CA THR A 82 -4.73 -12.46 8.49
C THR A 82 -3.45 -12.71 9.30
N LEU A 83 -2.32 -12.90 8.60
CA LEU A 83 -1.07 -13.35 9.22
C LEU A 83 -0.40 -12.27 10.06
N CYS A 84 -0.65 -11.00 9.75
CA CYS A 84 0.00 -9.88 10.40
C CYS A 84 -0.96 -8.70 10.53
N PRO A 85 -1.29 -8.26 11.76
CA PRO A 85 -2.28 -7.20 12.00
C PRO A 85 -1.81 -5.83 11.49
N SER A 86 -0.53 -5.65 11.18
CA SER A 86 0.03 -4.38 10.69
C SER A 86 -0.21 -4.15 9.19
N PHE A 87 -0.60 -5.16 8.41
CA PHE A 87 -0.79 -4.99 6.97
C PHE A 87 -2.13 -4.34 6.63
N TYR A 88 -2.08 -3.24 5.88
CA TYR A 88 -3.27 -2.57 5.37
C TYR A 88 -3.26 -2.43 3.84
N ARG A 89 -4.47 -2.36 3.26
CA ARG A 89 -4.70 -2.12 1.85
C ARG A 89 -5.23 -0.70 1.65
N ALA A 90 -4.52 0.10 0.88
CA ALA A 90 -4.95 1.42 0.44
C ALA A 90 -5.20 1.44 -1.07
N GLU A 91 -6.06 2.34 -1.53
CA GLU A 91 -6.29 2.59 -2.95
C GLU A 91 -5.82 3.99 -3.32
N ILE A 92 -4.99 4.08 -4.35
CA ILE A 92 -4.51 5.32 -4.93
C ILE A 92 -5.26 5.53 -6.24
N ILE A 93 -6.05 6.60 -6.29
CA ILE A 93 -6.81 6.99 -7.47
C ILE A 93 -6.03 8.09 -8.20
N SER A 94 -5.73 7.84 -9.47
CA SER A 94 -5.18 8.81 -10.42
C SER A 94 -6.26 9.18 -11.44
N ASN A 95 -6.29 10.45 -11.87
CA ASN A 95 -7.38 11.04 -12.65
C ASN A 95 -8.78 10.83 -11.99
N PRO A 96 -9.00 11.40 -10.79
CA PRO A 96 -10.25 11.20 -10.05
C PRO A 96 -11.44 11.85 -10.76
N SER A 97 -12.56 11.12 -10.82
CA SER A 97 -13.84 11.65 -11.30
C SER A 97 -14.41 12.71 -10.36
N GLY A 98 -15.39 13.50 -10.84
CA GLY A 98 -16.10 14.45 -9.99
C GLY A 98 -16.72 13.81 -8.74
N PHE A 99 -17.22 12.58 -8.87
CA PHE A 99 -17.76 11.80 -7.75
C PHE A 99 -16.69 11.34 -6.76
N ASP A 100 -15.50 10.98 -7.22
CA ASP A 100 -14.38 10.64 -6.31
C ASP A 100 -13.99 11.86 -5.47
N ARG A 101 -13.95 13.05 -6.08
CA ARG A 101 -13.65 14.31 -5.38
C ARG A 101 -14.74 14.65 -4.36
N PHE A 102 -16.00 14.47 -4.70
CA PHE A 102 -17.13 14.67 -3.78
C PHE A 102 -17.04 13.74 -2.56
N LYS A 103 -16.86 12.43 -2.79
CA LYS A 103 -16.67 11.45 -1.70
C LYS A 103 -15.46 11.78 -0.83
N ALA A 104 -14.36 12.22 -1.43
CA ALA A 104 -13.17 12.63 -0.69
C ALA A 104 -13.43 13.87 0.19
N ARG A 105 -14.26 14.81 -0.25
CA ARG A 105 -14.66 15.98 0.54
C ARG A 105 -15.51 15.58 1.75
N LEU A 106 -16.51 14.71 1.54
CA LEU A 106 -17.32 14.18 2.64
C LEU A 106 -16.47 13.43 3.66
N ARG A 107 -15.62 12.50 3.21
CA ARG A 107 -14.71 11.75 4.09
C ARG A 107 -13.82 12.68 4.92
N ARG A 108 -13.29 13.75 4.32
CA ARG A 108 -12.47 14.73 5.04
C ARG A 108 -13.23 15.48 6.12
N ILE A 109 -14.52 15.75 5.92
CA ILE A 109 -15.36 16.40 6.94
C ILE A 109 -15.51 15.45 8.14
N PHE A 110 -15.84 14.19 7.91
CA PHE A 110 -16.03 13.22 9.00
C PHE A 110 -14.73 12.84 9.72
N VAL A 111 -13.62 12.66 9.00
CA VAL A 111 -12.32 12.30 9.61
C VAL A 111 -11.71 13.46 10.40
N LYS A 112 -12.00 14.72 10.06
CA LYS A 112 -11.56 15.88 10.86
C LYS A 112 -12.49 16.19 12.05
N ALA A 113 -13.69 15.61 12.07
CA ALA A 113 -14.65 15.80 13.14
C ALA A 113 -14.52 14.74 14.25
N ALA A 114 -13.70 13.70 14.03
CA ALA A 114 -13.29 12.70 15.01
C ALA A 114 -11.86 13.01 15.48
#